data_AF-A0A0J9VYL4-F1
#
_entry.id   AF-A0A0J9VYL4-F1
#
_cell.length_a   1.000
_cell.length_b   1.000
_cell.length_c   1.000
_cell.angle_alpha   90.00
_cell.angle_beta   90.00
_cell.angle_gamma   90.00
#
_symmetry.space_group_name_H-M   'P 1'
#
loop_
_entity.id
_entity.type
_entity.pdbx_description
1 polymer ?
#
loop_
_entity_poly.entity_id
_entity_poly.type
_entity_poly.pdbx_seq_one_letter_code
_entity_poly.pdbx_strand_id
1 'polypeptide(L)'
;METGLEIYRGRFADIRAGLAGEVDRGMVLIEELMKELECTKAALTQTKLDLDNECDARRRLQQEVQEGREWKERQGRRPFVVALIDADADGYVFHDNFITSGAKGGKEAADALLAALQQYVRKVTGEPSRMDILVRAFANVSGLGAALERDGRLRDAGQLRAFASGFSSRQAFFDFVDVGPGKERADLKVRV
;
A
#
# COMPACT_ATOMS: atom_id res chain seq x y z
N MET A 1 15.61 -107.83 -8.54
CA MET A 1 15.56 -106.97 -9.75
C MET A 1 14.48 -105.93 -9.53
N GLU A 2 14.72 -104.94 -8.67
CA GLU A 2 13.93 -103.70 -8.71
C GLU A 2 14.42 -102.94 -9.93
N THR A 3 13.49 -102.71 -10.85
CA THR A 3 13.78 -102.39 -12.24
C THR A 3 14.36 -100.98 -12.33
N GLY A 4 15.42 -100.76 -13.12
CA GLY A 4 16.02 -99.43 -13.31
C GLY A 4 15.02 -98.33 -13.68
N LEU A 5 13.88 -98.72 -14.26
CA LEU A 5 12.70 -97.89 -14.51
C LEU A 5 12.14 -97.19 -13.25
N GLU A 6 12.16 -97.80 -12.08
CA GLU A 6 11.67 -97.19 -10.83
C GLU A 6 12.61 -96.09 -10.32
N ILE A 7 13.93 -96.29 -10.44
CA ILE A 7 14.95 -95.29 -10.09
C ILE A 7 14.84 -94.07 -11.01
N TYR A 8 14.66 -94.29 -12.32
CA TYR A 8 14.45 -93.20 -13.28
C TYR A 8 13.12 -92.46 -13.03
N ARG A 9 12.05 -93.16 -12.65
CA ARG A 9 10.77 -92.53 -12.25
C ARG A 9 10.92 -91.66 -11.01
N GLY A 10 11.65 -92.11 -9.99
CA GLY A 10 11.95 -91.33 -8.78
C GLY A 10 12.72 -90.04 -9.10
N ARG A 11 13.84 -90.16 -9.83
CA ARG A 11 14.63 -88.99 -10.26
C ARG A 11 13.83 -88.00 -11.10
N PHE A 12 12.96 -88.49 -12.00
CA PHE A 12 12.08 -87.64 -12.79
C PHE A 12 11.01 -86.95 -11.93
N ALA A 13 10.51 -87.61 -10.89
CA ALA A 13 9.60 -87.01 -9.92
C ALA A 13 10.28 -85.91 -9.10
N ASP A 14 11.52 -86.14 -8.65
CA ASP A 14 12.31 -85.15 -7.90
C ASP A 14 12.64 -83.91 -8.76
N ILE A 15 13.06 -84.12 -10.02
CA ILE A 15 13.30 -83.02 -10.97
C ILE A 15 12.00 -82.25 -11.22
N ARG A 16 10.88 -82.95 -11.40
CA ARG A 16 9.56 -82.32 -11.60
C ARG A 16 9.14 -81.50 -10.37
N ALA A 17 9.36 -82.01 -9.17
CA ALA A 17 9.06 -81.30 -7.93
C ALA A 17 9.96 -80.06 -7.74
N GLY A 18 11.25 -80.18 -8.05
CA GLY A 18 12.19 -79.06 -8.03
C GLY A 18 11.82 -77.95 -9.02
N LEU A 19 11.50 -78.32 -10.26
CA LEU A 19 11.03 -77.38 -11.29
C LEU A 19 9.71 -76.71 -10.88
N ALA A 20 8.77 -77.49 -10.32
CA ALA A 20 7.50 -76.95 -9.83
C ALA A 20 7.71 -75.95 -8.69
N GLY A 21 8.63 -76.23 -7.75
CA GLY A 21 8.97 -75.30 -6.67
C GLY A 21 9.68 -74.03 -7.13
N GLU A 22 10.51 -74.10 -8.19
CA GLU A 22 11.11 -72.90 -8.80
C GLU A 22 10.08 -72.04 -9.53
N VAL A 23 9.15 -72.66 -10.25
CA VAL A 23 8.04 -71.96 -10.91
C VAL A 23 7.13 -71.30 -9.88
N ASP A 24 6.82 -71.98 -8.77
CA ASP A 24 5.98 -71.45 -7.70
C ASP A 24 6.64 -70.23 -7.02
N ARG A 25 7.94 -70.31 -6.71
CA ARG A 25 8.71 -69.15 -6.19
C ARG A 25 8.75 -68.00 -7.19
N GLY A 26 8.90 -68.30 -8.49
CA GLY A 26 8.87 -67.29 -9.54
C GLY A 26 7.52 -66.59 -9.65
N MET A 27 6.42 -67.34 -9.51
CA MET A 27 5.06 -66.80 -9.52
C MET A 27 4.82 -65.88 -8.33
N VAL A 28 5.22 -66.29 -7.12
CA VAL A 28 5.11 -65.45 -5.90
C VAL A 28 5.89 -64.14 -6.05
N LEU A 29 7.13 -64.20 -6.56
CA LEU A 29 7.93 -62.99 -6.77
C LEU A 29 7.31 -62.05 -7.82
N ILE A 30 6.72 -62.60 -8.88
CA ILE A 30 6.03 -61.80 -9.91
C ILE A 30 4.81 -61.11 -9.29
N GLU A 31 4.02 -61.79 -8.46
CA GLU A 31 2.88 -61.20 -7.77
C GLU A 31 3.31 -60.07 -6.82
N GLU A 32 4.40 -60.27 -6.06
CA GLU A 32 4.96 -59.24 -5.18
C GLU A 32 5.42 -58.01 -5.98
N LEU A 33 6.16 -58.20 -7.07
CA LEU A 33 6.64 -57.11 -7.93
C LEU A 33 5.48 -56.38 -8.62
N MET A 34 4.44 -57.09 -9.05
CA MET A 34 3.24 -56.49 -9.62
C MET A 34 2.54 -55.60 -8.58
N LYS A 35 2.39 -56.10 -7.35
CA LYS A 35 1.80 -55.35 -6.25
C LYS A 35 2.62 -54.10 -5.89
N GLU A 36 3.94 -54.22 -5.80
CA GLU A 36 4.83 -53.08 -5.56
C GLU A 36 4.77 -52.06 -6.68
N LEU A 37 4.71 -52.50 -7.94
CA LEU A 37 4.59 -51.62 -9.09
C LEU A 37 3.27 -50.83 -9.07
N GLU A 38 2.16 -51.49 -8.73
CA GLU A 38 0.86 -50.83 -8.58
C GLU A 38 0.87 -49.82 -7.43
N CYS A 39 1.39 -50.19 -6.26
CA CYS A 39 1.54 -49.29 -5.13
C CYS A 39 2.41 -48.08 -5.47
N THR A 40 3.53 -48.30 -6.15
CA THR A 40 4.46 -47.23 -6.52
C THR A 40 3.85 -46.29 -7.57
N LYS A 41 3.11 -46.82 -8.56
CA LYS A 41 2.40 -46.02 -9.55
C LYS A 41 1.29 -45.17 -8.92
N ALA A 42 0.55 -45.74 -7.98
CA ALA A 42 -0.48 -45.02 -7.24
C ALA A 42 0.14 -43.88 -6.41
N ALA A 43 1.20 -44.16 -5.66
CA ALA A 43 1.94 -43.15 -4.90
C ALA A 43 2.49 -42.04 -5.80
N LEU A 44 3.11 -42.39 -6.93
CA LEU A 44 3.62 -41.41 -7.89
C LEU A 44 2.52 -40.52 -8.45
N THR A 45 1.35 -41.09 -8.75
CA THR A 45 0.20 -40.33 -9.26
C THR A 45 -0.30 -39.34 -8.20
N GLN A 46 -0.42 -39.80 -6.95
CA GLN A 46 -0.82 -38.94 -5.83
C GLN A 46 0.18 -37.79 -5.63
N THR A 47 1.49 -38.09 -5.57
CA THR A 47 2.52 -37.06 -5.37
C THR A 47 2.55 -36.04 -6.51
N LYS A 48 2.25 -36.44 -7.74
CA LYS A 48 2.12 -35.50 -8.88
C LYS A 48 0.96 -34.54 -8.68
N LEU A 49 -0.20 -35.05 -8.26
CA LEU A 49 -1.37 -34.20 -7.95
C LEU A 49 -1.08 -33.23 -6.81
N ASP A 50 -0.40 -33.70 -5.76
CA ASP A 50 -0.02 -32.86 -4.63
C ASP A 50 0.96 -31.75 -5.06
N LEU A 51 1.94 -32.08 -5.91
CA LEU A 51 2.90 -31.11 -6.44
C LEU A 51 2.21 -30.05 -7.32
N ASP A 52 1.27 -30.46 -8.17
CA ASP A 52 0.51 -29.53 -9.01
C ASP A 52 -0.34 -28.58 -8.14
N ASN A 53 -0.99 -29.10 -7.11
CA ASN A 53 -1.74 -28.29 -6.14
C ASN A 53 -0.85 -27.27 -5.41
N GLU A 54 0.33 -27.69 -4.95
CA GLU A 54 1.30 -26.80 -4.30
C GLU A 54 1.85 -25.74 -5.25
N CYS A 55 2.12 -26.10 -6.51
CA CYS A 55 2.54 -25.16 -7.54
C CYS A 55 1.47 -24.08 -7.77
N ASP A 56 0.21 -24.49 -7.87
CA ASP A 56 -0.92 -23.57 -8.06
C ASP A 56 -1.15 -22.68 -6.83
N ALA A 57 -1.10 -23.26 -5.63
CA ALA A 57 -1.22 -22.52 -4.38
C ALA A 57 -0.12 -21.47 -4.25
N ARG A 58 1.14 -21.84 -4.55
CA ARG A 58 2.28 -20.93 -4.54
C ARG A 58 2.11 -19.79 -5.54
N ARG A 59 1.66 -20.07 -6.77
CA ARG A 59 1.43 -19.04 -7.79
C ARG A 59 0.36 -18.04 -7.34
N ARG A 60 -0.75 -18.53 -6.79
CA ARG A 60 -1.83 -17.68 -6.25
C ARG A 60 -1.32 -16.78 -5.12
N LEU A 61 -0.63 -17.37 -4.14
CA LEU A 61 -0.04 -16.60 -3.04
C LEU A 61 0.97 -15.55 -3.52
N GLN A 62 1.79 -15.88 -4.52
CA GLN A 62 2.72 -14.91 -5.12
C GLN A 62 1.99 -13.76 -5.80
N GLN A 63 0.90 -14.03 -6.52
CA GLN A 63 0.05 -13.00 -7.12
C GLN A 63 -0.58 -12.11 -6.05
N GLU A 64 -1.18 -12.68 -5.00
CA GLU A 64 -1.78 -11.92 -3.90
C GLU A 64 -0.75 -11.05 -3.16
N VAL A 65 0.46 -11.57 -2.92
CA VAL A 65 1.54 -10.81 -2.30
C VAL A 65 2.00 -9.66 -3.20
N GLN A 66 2.10 -9.89 -4.51
CA GLN A 66 2.49 -8.87 -5.47
C GLN A 66 1.42 -7.77 -5.55
N GLU A 67 0.15 -8.14 -5.71
CA GLU A 67 -0.97 -7.20 -5.71
C GLU A 67 -1.05 -6.42 -4.40
N GLY A 68 -0.84 -7.08 -3.26
CA GLY A 68 -0.80 -6.45 -1.94
C GLY A 68 0.37 -5.47 -1.79
N ARG A 69 1.54 -5.79 -2.35
CA ARG A 69 2.71 -4.88 -2.39
C ARG A 69 2.44 -3.67 -3.27
N GLU A 70 1.95 -3.86 -4.48
CA GLU A 70 1.61 -2.78 -5.41
C GLU A 70 0.50 -1.88 -4.82
N TRP A 71 -0.49 -2.47 -4.17
CA TRP A 71 -1.53 -1.72 -3.47
C TRP A 71 -0.95 -0.92 -2.30
N LYS A 72 -0.05 -1.49 -1.49
CA LYS A 72 0.65 -0.79 -0.41
C LYS A 72 1.55 0.33 -0.93
N GLU A 73 2.30 0.11 -1.99
CA GLU A 73 3.15 1.15 -2.60
C GLU A 73 2.31 2.30 -3.16
N ARG A 74 1.18 2.00 -3.81
CA ARG A 74 0.23 3.01 -4.27
C ARG A 74 -0.42 3.81 -3.13
N GLN A 75 -0.75 3.16 -2.00
CA GLN A 75 -1.30 3.88 -0.85
C GLN A 75 -0.23 4.65 -0.07
N GLY A 76 1.00 4.14 0.01
CA GLY A 76 2.13 4.80 0.67
C GLY A 76 2.64 6.03 -0.07
N ARG A 77 2.33 6.16 -1.36
CA ARG A 77 2.70 7.31 -2.20
C ARG A 77 1.48 8.16 -2.53
N ARG A 78 0.82 8.71 -1.51
CA ARG A 78 -0.03 9.91 -1.69
C ARG A 78 0.81 11.15 -1.39
N PRO A 79 1.64 11.62 -2.34
CA PRO A 79 2.42 12.84 -2.12
C PRO A 79 1.46 13.99 -1.83
N PHE A 80 1.76 14.73 -0.76
CA PHE A 80 1.05 15.93 -0.37
C PHE A 80 2.04 17.07 -0.25
N VAL A 81 1.54 18.28 -0.42
CA VAL A 81 2.31 19.52 -0.31
C VAL A 81 1.80 20.27 0.91
N VAL A 82 2.72 20.80 1.71
CA VAL A 82 2.38 21.66 2.85
C VAL A 82 2.93 23.04 2.59
N ALA A 83 2.06 24.05 2.61
CA ALA A 83 2.44 25.45 2.61
C ALA A 83 2.18 26.03 4.01
N LEU A 84 3.24 26.52 4.65
CA LEU A 84 3.18 27.23 5.92
C LEU A 84 3.38 28.72 5.64
N ILE A 85 2.45 29.55 6.10
CA ILE A 85 2.47 30.99 5.88
C ILE A 85 2.57 31.66 7.24
N ASP A 86 3.56 32.54 7.38
CA ASP A 86 3.71 33.43 8.52
C ASP A 86 3.01 34.76 8.22
N ALA A 87 1.72 34.85 8.53
CA ALA A 87 0.90 36.01 8.20
C ALA A 87 1.11 37.13 9.24
N ASP A 88 2.26 37.79 9.15
CA ASP A 88 2.61 38.98 9.93
C ASP A 88 2.50 40.28 9.13
N ALA A 89 2.24 41.38 9.84
CA ALA A 89 2.00 42.73 9.31
C ALA A 89 3.16 43.25 8.43
N ASP A 90 4.39 42.90 8.81
CA ASP A 90 5.62 43.48 8.25
C ASP A 90 6.23 42.66 7.09
N GLY A 91 5.66 41.48 6.76
CA GLY A 91 6.29 40.54 5.82
C GLY A 91 5.35 39.88 4.81
N TYR A 92 4.23 39.29 5.26
CA TYR A 92 3.42 38.41 4.41
C TYR A 92 1.90 38.56 4.66
N VAL A 93 1.42 39.79 4.77
CA VAL A 93 -0.01 40.08 4.86
C VAL A 93 -0.70 39.74 3.53
N PHE A 94 -1.87 39.10 3.61
CA PHE A 94 -2.75 38.93 2.45
C PHE A 94 -3.18 40.29 1.87
N HIS A 95 -3.41 40.36 0.57
CA HIS A 95 -3.79 41.63 -0.08
C HIS A 95 -5.00 42.28 0.59
N ASP A 96 -4.93 43.60 0.81
CA ASP A 96 -5.96 44.37 1.52
C ASP A 96 -7.35 44.19 0.92
N ASN A 97 -7.46 44.04 -0.40
CA ASN A 97 -8.72 43.79 -1.08
C ASN A 97 -9.42 42.51 -0.59
N PHE A 98 -8.65 41.47 -0.27
CA PHE A 98 -9.21 40.23 0.29
C PHE A 98 -9.59 40.42 1.76
N ILE A 99 -8.73 41.06 2.55
CA ILE A 99 -8.98 41.23 3.99
C ILE A 99 -10.20 42.14 4.21
N THR A 100 -10.28 43.27 3.50
CA THR A 100 -11.38 44.25 3.61
C THR A 100 -12.73 43.68 3.14
N SER A 101 -12.71 42.66 2.27
CA SER A 101 -13.90 41.93 1.81
C SER A 101 -14.36 40.83 2.79
N GLY A 102 -13.72 40.71 3.95
CA GLY A 102 -14.10 39.79 5.02
C GLY A 102 -14.22 38.34 4.55
N ALA A 103 -15.30 37.65 4.91
CA ALA A 103 -15.48 36.23 4.60
C ALA A 103 -15.49 35.92 3.09
N LYS A 104 -15.98 36.84 2.25
CA LYS A 104 -15.95 36.67 0.79
C LYS A 104 -14.50 36.72 0.29
N GLY A 105 -13.74 37.72 0.72
CA GLY A 105 -12.34 37.84 0.32
C GLY A 105 -11.45 36.73 0.86
N GLY A 106 -11.76 36.18 2.05
CA GLY A 106 -11.08 34.98 2.56
C GLY A 106 -11.24 33.77 1.63
N LYS A 107 -12.45 33.56 1.10
CA LYS A 107 -12.73 32.49 0.12
C LYS A 107 -11.98 32.74 -1.19
N GLU A 108 -12.00 33.96 -1.70
CA GLU A 108 -11.29 34.32 -2.94
C GLU A 108 -9.78 34.17 -2.79
N ALA A 109 -9.21 34.56 -1.65
CA ALA A 109 -7.80 34.39 -1.34
C ALA A 109 -7.40 32.91 -1.29
N ALA A 110 -8.22 32.05 -0.67
CA ALA A 110 -7.98 30.61 -0.64
C ALA A 110 -8.00 29.99 -2.05
N ASP A 111 -8.96 30.38 -2.90
CA ASP A 111 -9.04 29.90 -4.28
C ASP A 111 -7.85 30.37 -5.12
N ALA A 112 -7.46 31.65 -4.99
CA ALA A 112 -6.30 32.20 -5.69
C ALA A 112 -4.99 31.53 -5.26
N LEU A 113 -4.82 31.30 -3.96
CA LEU A 113 -3.64 30.64 -3.42
C LEU A 113 -3.56 29.17 -3.86
N LEU A 114 -4.69 28.45 -3.85
CA LEU A 114 -4.75 27.07 -4.34
C LEU A 114 -4.35 26.99 -5.82
N ALA A 115 -4.88 27.87 -6.67
CA ALA A 115 -4.54 27.91 -8.08
C ALA A 115 -3.04 28.17 -8.31
N ALA A 116 -2.47 29.14 -7.58
CA ALA A 116 -1.05 29.46 -7.65
C ALA A 116 -0.16 28.30 -7.17
N LEU A 117 -0.51 27.65 -6.06
CA LEU A 117 0.21 26.48 -5.54
C LEU A 117 0.12 25.29 -6.50
N GLN A 118 -1.04 25.02 -7.08
CA GLN A 118 -1.18 23.96 -8.10
C GLN A 118 -0.28 24.21 -9.31
N GLN A 119 -0.22 25.45 -9.79
CA GLN A 119 0.67 25.81 -10.90
C GLN A 119 2.15 25.66 -10.51
N TYR A 120 2.53 26.09 -9.31
CA TYR A 120 3.89 25.95 -8.80
C TYR A 120 4.30 24.49 -8.69
N VAL A 121 3.44 23.65 -8.09
CA VAL A 121 3.67 22.21 -7.94
C VAL A 121 3.87 21.55 -9.30
N ARG A 122 2.99 21.82 -10.28
CA ARG A 122 3.15 21.30 -11.66
C ARG A 122 4.50 21.68 -12.27
N LYS A 123 4.97 22.90 -12.04
CA LYS A 123 6.26 23.38 -12.55
C LYS A 123 7.44 22.67 -11.90
N VAL A 124 7.37 22.39 -10.60
CA VAL A 124 8.46 21.74 -9.84
C VAL A 124 8.50 20.23 -10.08
N THR A 125 7.34 19.57 -10.12
CA THR A 125 7.27 18.10 -10.19
C THR A 125 7.14 17.56 -11.61
N GLY A 126 6.72 18.36 -12.59
CA GLY A 126 6.48 17.92 -13.96
C GLY A 126 5.24 17.02 -14.14
N GLU A 127 4.52 16.70 -13.06
CA GLU A 127 3.34 15.84 -13.09
C GLU A 127 2.03 16.62 -12.85
N PRO A 128 0.91 16.22 -13.49
CA PRO A 128 -0.39 16.84 -13.23
C PRO A 128 -0.85 16.57 -11.79
N SER A 129 -1.05 17.65 -11.01
CA SER A 129 -1.44 17.65 -9.60
C SER A 129 -2.64 16.76 -9.28
N ARG A 130 -2.38 15.55 -8.78
CA ARG A 130 -3.29 14.80 -7.89
C ARG A 130 -2.74 14.75 -6.45
N MET A 131 -1.97 15.76 -6.07
CA MET A 131 -1.41 15.89 -4.73
C MET A 131 -2.34 16.73 -3.88
N ASP A 132 -2.58 16.29 -2.64
CA ASP A 132 -3.31 17.09 -1.67
C ASP A 132 -2.42 18.27 -1.24
N ILE A 133 -2.99 19.48 -1.22
CA ILE A 133 -2.27 20.70 -0.82
C ILE A 133 -2.87 21.17 0.52
N LEU A 134 -2.05 21.08 1.57
CA LEU A 134 -2.35 21.56 2.90
C LEU A 134 -1.79 22.97 3.07
N VAL A 135 -2.59 23.92 3.55
CA VAL A 135 -2.15 25.29 3.79
C VAL A 135 -2.47 25.68 5.23
N ARG A 136 -1.47 26.16 5.96
CA ARG A 136 -1.67 26.76 7.29
C ARG A 136 -1.08 28.16 7.32
N ALA A 137 -1.94 29.15 7.49
CA ALA A 137 -1.54 30.52 7.75
C ALA A 137 -1.58 30.78 9.25
N PHE A 138 -0.44 31.09 9.85
CA PHE A 138 -0.32 31.43 11.26
C PHE A 138 -0.27 32.94 11.41
N ALA A 139 -1.10 33.49 12.28
CA ALA A 139 -1.04 34.91 12.61
C ALA A 139 -1.40 35.11 14.08
N ASN A 140 -0.84 36.14 14.70
CA ASN A 140 -1.45 36.71 15.90
C ASN A 140 -2.61 37.60 15.44
N VAL A 141 -3.82 37.06 15.36
CA VAL A 141 -4.98 37.76 14.76
C VAL A 141 -5.29 39.07 15.50
N SER A 142 -5.09 39.08 16.81
CA SER A 142 -5.33 40.27 17.63
C SER A 142 -4.29 41.36 17.38
N GLY A 143 -3.01 40.98 17.28
CA GLY A 143 -1.91 41.91 16.97
C GLY A 143 -1.98 42.43 15.53
N LEU A 144 -2.20 41.52 14.58
CA LEU A 144 -2.34 41.84 13.15
C LEU A 144 -3.55 42.76 12.91
N GLY A 145 -4.70 42.46 13.53
CA GLY A 145 -5.89 43.32 13.44
C GLY A 145 -5.62 44.74 13.92
N ALA A 146 -5.00 44.87 15.11
CA ALA A 146 -4.67 46.18 15.67
C ALA A 146 -3.61 46.95 14.85
N ALA A 147 -2.67 46.25 14.22
CA ALA A 147 -1.70 46.86 13.32
C ALA A 147 -2.37 47.40 12.05
N LEU A 148 -3.18 46.57 11.39
CA LEU A 148 -3.88 46.94 10.16
C LEU A 148 -4.94 48.03 10.38
N GLU A 149 -5.60 48.07 11.54
CA GLU A 149 -6.48 49.18 11.92
C GLU A 149 -5.71 50.50 12.09
N ARG A 150 -4.56 50.46 12.78
CA ARG A 150 -3.71 51.64 12.99
C ARG A 150 -3.22 52.23 11.67
N ASP A 151 -2.93 51.37 10.69
CA ASP A 151 -2.47 51.77 9.36
C ASP A 151 -3.63 52.17 8.43
N GLY A 152 -4.88 52.16 8.91
CA GLY A 152 -6.06 52.50 8.12
C GLY A 152 -6.43 51.48 7.04
N ARG A 153 -5.82 50.28 7.08
CA ARG A 153 -6.05 49.18 6.14
C ARG A 153 -7.28 48.35 6.51
N LEU A 154 -7.68 48.39 7.78
CA LEU A 154 -8.91 47.78 8.30
C LEU A 154 -9.82 48.83 8.96
N ARG A 155 -11.13 48.63 8.86
CA ARG A 155 -12.13 49.41 9.60
C ARG A 155 -12.33 48.85 11.00
N ASP A 156 -12.35 47.52 11.11
CA ASP A 156 -12.48 46.80 12.36
C ASP A 156 -11.80 45.42 12.32
N ALA A 157 -11.40 44.92 13.47
CA ALA A 157 -10.77 43.60 13.65
C ALA A 157 -11.73 42.44 13.34
N GLY A 158 -13.04 42.71 13.28
CA GLY A 158 -14.05 41.77 12.82
C GLY A 158 -13.88 41.42 11.34
N GLN A 159 -13.42 42.35 10.49
CA GLN A 159 -13.10 42.07 9.09
C GLN A 159 -12.01 41.02 8.95
N LEU A 160 -10.94 41.11 9.75
CA LEU A 160 -9.86 40.12 9.75
C LEU A 160 -10.36 38.75 10.23
N ARG A 161 -11.20 38.70 11.27
CA ARG A 161 -11.82 37.44 11.73
C ARG A 161 -12.74 36.83 10.67
N ALA A 162 -13.54 37.66 10.00
CA ALA A 162 -14.40 37.22 8.91
C ALA A 162 -13.56 36.68 7.74
N PHE A 163 -12.47 37.35 7.39
CA PHE A 163 -11.49 36.88 6.40
C PHE A 163 -10.91 35.52 6.80
N ALA A 164 -10.38 35.37 8.01
CA ALA A 164 -9.80 34.12 8.50
C ALA A 164 -10.82 32.96 8.45
N SER A 165 -12.07 33.20 8.86
CA SER A 165 -13.15 32.22 8.77
C SER A 165 -13.51 31.86 7.32
N GLY A 166 -13.56 32.86 6.44
CA GLY A 166 -13.79 32.66 5.00
C GLY A 166 -12.69 31.84 4.34
N PHE A 167 -11.43 32.08 4.71
CA PHE A 167 -10.27 31.36 4.23
C PHE A 167 -10.31 29.89 4.67
N SER A 168 -10.49 29.62 5.97
CA SER A 168 -10.50 28.25 6.49
C SER A 168 -11.72 27.43 6.04
N SER A 169 -12.85 28.08 5.78
CA SER A 169 -14.08 27.38 5.36
C SER A 169 -14.14 27.06 3.86
N ARG A 170 -13.23 27.62 3.05
CA ARG A 170 -13.32 27.50 1.60
C ARG A 170 -12.82 26.16 1.06
N GLN A 171 -11.67 25.71 1.57
CA GLN A 171 -10.96 24.52 1.11
C GLN A 171 -10.73 23.59 2.31
N ALA A 172 -10.93 22.28 2.13
CA ALA A 172 -10.91 21.32 3.23
C ALA A 172 -9.57 21.24 3.99
N PHE A 173 -8.48 21.67 3.35
CA PHE A 173 -7.11 21.59 3.88
C PHE A 173 -6.47 22.96 4.12
N PHE A 174 -7.28 24.02 4.22
CA PHE A 174 -6.82 25.37 4.47
C PHE A 174 -7.23 25.78 5.87
N ASP A 175 -6.26 26.22 6.66
CA ASP A 175 -6.49 26.70 8.02
C ASP A 175 -5.80 28.05 8.23
N PHE A 176 -6.57 29.00 8.76
CA PHE A 176 -6.04 30.22 9.35
C PHE A 176 -6.00 30.06 10.89
N VAL A 177 -4.80 30.00 11.44
CA VAL A 177 -4.53 29.63 12.83
C VAL A 177 -4.10 30.86 13.61
N ASP A 178 -4.92 31.23 14.61
CA ASP A 178 -4.54 32.23 15.61
C ASP A 178 -3.52 31.62 16.58
N VAL A 179 -2.30 32.17 16.63
CA VAL A 179 -1.26 31.75 17.59
C VAL A 179 -1.33 32.52 18.92
N GLY A 180 -2.27 33.46 19.02
CA GLY A 180 -2.49 34.29 20.20
C GLY A 180 -1.37 35.33 20.42
N PRO A 181 -1.44 36.08 21.53
CA PRO A 181 -0.50 37.16 21.80
C PRO A 181 0.90 36.63 22.14
N GLY A 182 1.91 37.21 21.48
CA GLY A 182 3.34 36.93 21.71
C GLY A 182 4.16 37.21 20.45
N LYS A 183 5.28 37.91 20.57
CA LYS A 183 6.26 38.04 19.47
C LYS A 183 6.87 36.66 19.19
N GLU A 184 7.12 36.32 17.93
CA GLU A 184 7.81 35.10 17.46
C GLU A 184 7.00 33.77 17.46
N ARG A 185 5.72 33.76 17.87
CA ARG A 185 4.95 32.49 17.94
C ARG A 185 4.58 31.93 16.58
N ALA A 186 4.35 32.78 15.59
CA ALA A 186 4.06 32.37 14.22
C ALA A 186 5.36 31.87 13.54
N ASP A 187 6.47 32.57 13.74
CA ASP A 187 7.82 32.22 13.29
C ASP A 187 8.22 30.81 13.77
N LEU A 188 7.94 30.50 15.05
CA LEU A 188 8.18 29.18 15.64
C LEU A 188 7.36 28.05 14.99
N LYS A 189 6.21 28.35 14.38
CA LYS A 189 5.35 27.38 13.68
C LYS A 189 5.77 27.17 12.23
N VAL A 190 6.40 28.17 11.62
CA VAL A 190 6.85 28.14 10.22
C VAL A 190 8.30 27.66 10.09
N ARG A 191 9.07 27.65 11.19
CA ARG A 191 10.41 27.05 11.23
C ARG A 191 10.32 25.52 11.04
N VAL A 192 10.71 25.07 9.84
CA VAL A 192 10.89 23.66 9.44
C VAL A 192 12.32 23.21 9.73
#